data_AF-A0A7R9SPN9-F1
#
_entry.id   AF-A0A7R9SPN9-F1
#
_cell.length_a   1.000
_cell.length_b   1.000
_cell.length_c   1.000
_cell.angle_alpha   90.00
_cell.angle_beta   90.00
_cell.angle_gamma   90.00
#
_symmetry.space_group_name_H-M   'P 1'
#
loop_
_entity.id
_entity.type
_entity.pdbx_description
1 polymer ?
#
loop_
_entity_poly.entity_id
_entity_poly.type
_entity_poly.pdbx_seq_one_letter_code
_entity_poly.pdbx_strand_id
1 'polypeptide(L)' 'TDETRISATAGRLVITEPQSNVIPKIPGDKFDGGKLMQTAIKSTTFLSCNVMGYPVPVYRWYHVDEDAGKKTPVKLNHR' A
#
# COMPACT_ATOMS: atom_id res chain seq x y z
N THR A 1 11.82 31.09 17.01
CA THR A 1 11.48 30.15 18.10
C THR A 1 11.62 28.77 17.51
N ASP A 2 12.68 28.06 17.87
CA ASP A 2 13.16 26.85 17.19
C ASP A 2 12.80 25.60 18.00
N GLU A 3 11.52 25.48 18.32
CA GLU A 3 11.00 24.39 19.16
C GLU A 3 10.54 23.23 18.28
N THR A 4 11.28 22.12 18.32
CA THR A 4 10.85 20.85 17.74
C THR A 4 10.05 20.08 18.78
N ARG A 5 8.73 19.98 18.59
CA ARG A 5 7.84 19.22 19.47
C ARG A 5 7.58 17.84 18.90
N ILE A 6 8.05 16.81 19.60
CA ILE A 6 7.81 15.41 19.24
C ILE A 6 6.45 14.99 19.84
N SER A 7 5.68 14.18 19.10
CA SER A 7 4.41 13.63 19.62
C SER A 7 4.65 12.85 20.92
N ALA A 8 3.74 12.99 21.89
CA ALA A 8 3.76 12.22 23.13
C ALA A 8 3.65 10.69 22.90
N THR A 9 3.21 10.28 21.71
CA THR A 9 3.05 8.88 21.29
C THR A 9 3.90 8.56 20.05
N ALA A 10 5.16 8.99 20.05
CA ALA A 10 6.07 8.68 18.96
C ALA A 10 6.15 7.16 18.71
N GLY A 11 5.90 6.75 17.47
CA GLY A 11 6.01 5.35 17.06
C GLY A 11 7.47 4.89 16.98
N ARG A 12 7.69 3.57 17.13
CA ARG A 12 9.00 2.93 16.94
C ARG A 12 8.96 2.01 15.71
N LEU A 13 9.95 2.14 14.83
CA LEU A 13 10.20 1.17 13.76
C LEU A 13 11.16 0.09 14.26
N VAL A 14 10.75 -1.17 14.17
CA VAL A 14 11.58 -2.34 14.48
C VAL A 14 11.94 -3.02 13.17
N ILE A 15 13.24 -3.15 12.90
CA ILE A 15 13.77 -3.77 11.67
C ILE A 15 14.33 -5.13 12.06
N THR A 16 13.94 -6.17 11.32
CA THR A 16 14.43 -7.53 11.51
C THR A 16 15.06 -8.05 10.23
N GLU A 17 16.12 -8.83 10.36
CA GLU A 17 16.72 -9.51 9.22
C GLU A 17 15.89 -10.74 8.83
N PRO A 18 15.62 -10.95 7.53
CA PRO A 18 14.85 -12.08 7.07
C PRO A 18 15.67 -13.36 7.19
N GLN A 19 15.15 -14.33 7.93
CA GLN A 19 15.82 -15.63 8.15
C GLN A 19 15.57 -16.64 7.01
N SER A 20 14.54 -16.41 6.20
CA SER A 20 14.13 -17.30 5.11
C SER A 20 13.22 -16.56 4.12
N ASN A 21 12.83 -17.24 3.04
CA ASN A 21 11.84 -16.72 2.11
C ASN A 21 10.46 -16.64 2.78
N VAL A 22 9.89 -15.45 2.83
CA VAL A 22 8.57 -15.16 3.37
C VAL A 22 7.68 -14.71 2.22
N ILE A 23 6.65 -15.50 1.90
CA ILE A 23 5.69 -15.11 0.86
C ILE A 23 5.04 -13.75 1.19
N PRO A 24 4.74 -12.91 0.20
CA PRO A 24 4.06 -11.64 0.41
C PRO A 24 2.69 -11.85 1.09
N LYS A 25 2.47 -11.24 2.25
CA LYS A 25 1.21 -11.29 3.02
C LYS A 25 0.81 -9.91 3.51
N ILE A 26 -0.49 -9.69 3.68
CA ILE A 26 -1.03 -8.50 4.35
C ILE A 26 -1.05 -8.79 5.86
N PRO A 27 -0.26 -8.09 6.69
CA PRO A 27 -0.30 -8.29 8.12
C PRO A 27 -1.60 -7.73 8.72
N GLY A 28 -2.21 -8.50 9.61
CA GLY A 28 -3.41 -8.07 10.35
C GLY A 28 -4.75 -8.21 9.60
N ASP A 29 -4.75 -8.24 8.27
CA ASP A 29 -5.97 -8.35 7.46
C ASP A 29 -5.96 -9.60 6.56
N LYS A 30 -7.13 -10.24 6.41
CA LYS A 30 -7.37 -11.22 5.34
C LYS A 30 -7.80 -10.47 4.08
N PHE A 31 -7.10 -10.71 2.98
CA PHE A 31 -7.48 -10.13 1.68
C PHE A 31 -8.56 -11.00 1.04
N ASP A 32 -9.83 -10.63 1.21
CA ASP A 32 -10.98 -11.38 0.71
C ASP A 32 -11.37 -11.01 -0.74
N GLY A 33 -10.41 -10.55 -1.55
CA GLY A 33 -10.60 -10.29 -2.98
C GLY A 33 -10.85 -8.83 -3.37
N GLY A 34 -10.98 -7.91 -2.42
CA GLY A 34 -11.03 -6.47 -2.68
C GLY A 34 -11.50 -5.63 -1.49
N LYS A 35 -11.30 -4.31 -1.57
CA LYS A 35 -11.83 -3.33 -0.61
C LYS A 35 -12.47 -2.18 -1.36
N LEU A 36 -13.74 -1.92 -1.07
CA LEU A 36 -14.43 -0.72 -1.57
C LEU A 36 -13.99 0.50 -0.76
N MET A 37 -13.72 1.60 -1.45
CA MET A 37 -13.35 2.86 -0.82
C MET A 37 -14.17 3.98 -1.42
N GLN A 38 -14.92 4.69 -0.58
CA GLN A 38 -15.71 5.84 -0.97
C GLN A 38 -14.89 7.11 -0.74
N THR A 39 -14.85 7.99 -1.73
CA THR A 39 -14.05 9.22 -1.69
C THR A 39 -14.85 10.37 -2.26
N ALA A 40 -14.53 11.59 -1.84
CA ALA A 40 -15.21 12.77 -2.38
C ALA A 40 -14.76 13.03 -3.83
N ILE A 41 -15.66 13.56 -4.66
CA ILE A 41 -15.35 13.96 -6.02
C ILE A 41 -14.19 14.98 -6.00
N LYS A 42 -13.19 14.78 -6.88
CA LYS A 42 -11.96 15.59 -6.97
C LYS A 42 -11.07 15.58 -5.72
N SER A 43 -11.23 14.62 -4.82
CA SER A 43 -10.31 14.43 -3.70
C SER A 43 -9.08 13.61 -4.10
N THR A 44 -7.94 13.89 -3.47
CA THR A 44 -6.76 13.02 -3.59
C THR A 44 -6.98 11.78 -2.75
N THR A 45 -6.76 10.61 -3.35
CA THR A 45 -7.01 9.31 -2.74
C THR A 45 -5.77 8.44 -2.84
N PHE A 46 -5.49 7.68 -1.78
CA PHE A 46 -4.35 6.78 -1.72
C PHE A 46 -4.83 5.33 -1.70
N LEU A 47 -4.48 4.57 -2.75
CA LEU A 47 -4.69 3.12 -2.79
C LEU A 47 -3.43 2.45 -2.23
N SER A 48 -3.50 1.97 -1.00
CA SER A 48 -2.38 1.29 -0.33
C SER A 48 -2.41 -0.21 -0.56
N CYS A 49 -1.23 -0.81 -0.68
CA CYS A 49 -1.03 -2.25 -0.71
C CYS A 49 0.01 -2.59 0.37
N ASN A 50 -0.46 -2.82 1.60
CA ASN A 50 0.40 -3.02 2.76
C ASN A 50 0.83 -4.48 2.83
N VAL A 51 1.93 -4.82 2.16
CA VAL A 51 2.40 -6.20 2.05
C VAL A 51 3.79 -6.33 2.64
N MET A 52 4.00 -7.41 3.40
CA MET A 52 5.31 -7.80 3.92
C MET A 52 5.74 -9.14 3.33
N GLY A 53 7.02 -9.26 2.95
CA GLY A 53 7.58 -10.48 2.39
C GLY A 53 9.09 -10.34 2.16
N TYR A 54 9.75 -11.47 1.97
CA TYR A 54 11.16 -11.54 1.59
C TYR A 54 11.36 -12.67 0.56
N PRO A 55 12.04 -12.43 -0.59
CA PRO A 55 12.64 -11.17 -1.05
C PRO A 55 11.62 -10.01 -1.18
N VAL A 56 12.13 -8.77 -1.27
CA VAL A 56 11.30 -7.55 -1.30
C VAL A 56 10.25 -7.66 -2.42
N PRO A 57 8.94 -7.52 -2.11
CA PRO A 57 7.87 -7.65 -3.11
C PRO A 57 7.92 -6.58 -4.19
N VAL A 58 7.40 -6.92 -5.38
CA VAL A 58 7.20 -5.99 -6.49
C VAL A 58 5.72 -5.65 -6.61
N TYR A 59 5.40 -4.36 -6.65
CA TYR A 59 4.05 -3.85 -6.74
C TYR A 59 3.66 -3.53 -8.19
N ARG A 60 2.45 -3.90 -8.60
CA ARG A 60 1.87 -3.58 -9.92
C ARG A 60 0.41 -3.20 -9.75
N TRP A 61 0.02 -2.06 -10.31
CA TRP A 61 -1.35 -1.56 -10.27
C TRP A 61 -2.02 -1.68 -11.63
N TYR A 62 -3.26 -2.14 -11.63
CA TYR A 62 -4.08 -2.31 -12.83
C TYR A 62 -5.43 -1.63 -12.66
N HIS A 63 -5.89 -0.96 -13.72
CA HIS A 63 -7.26 -0.50 -13.88
C HIS A 63 -8.05 -1.60 -14.60
N VAL A 64 -9.23 -1.93 -14.08
CA VAL A 64 -10.17 -2.84 -14.72
C VAL A 64 -11.28 -1.98 -15.31
N ASP A 65 -11.41 -1.98 -16.63
CA ASP A 65 -12.51 -1.27 -17.29
C ASP A 65 -13.84 -1.99 -17.01
N GLU A 66 -14.87 -1.22 -16.61
CA GLU A 66 -16.19 -1.76 -16.22
C GLU A 66 -16.86 -2.57 -17.34
N ASP A 67 -16.71 -2.15 -18.59
CA ASP A 67 -17.43 -2.74 -19.73
C ASP A 67 -16.81 -4.04 -20.27
N ALA A 68 -15.49 -4.21 -20.14
CA ALA A 68 -14.74 -5.25 -20.85
C ALA A 68 -14.02 -6.23 -19.93
N GLY A 69 -13.96 -5.98 -18.61
CA GLY A 69 -13.13 -6.73 -17.67
C GLY A 69 -11.64 -6.70 -18.03
N LYS A 70 -11.24 -5.81 -18.95
CA LYS A 70 -9.89 -5.70 -19.47
C LYS A 70 -9.02 -5.02 -18.43
N LYS A 71 -7.92 -5.68 -18.07
CA LYS A 71 -6.91 -5.14 -17.16
C LYS A 71 -5.90 -4.32 -17.96
N THR A 72 -5.77 -3.04 -17.64
CA THR A 72 -4.74 -2.15 -18.19
C THR A 72 -3.78 -1.69 -17.09
N PRO A 73 -2.46 -1.64 -17.34
CA PRO A 73 -1.52 -1.19 -16.32
C PRO A 73 -1.72 0.30 -16.05
N VAL A 74 -1.76 0.68 -14.77
CA VAL A 74 -1.85 2.09 -14.38
C VAL A 74 -0.55 2.78 -14.78
N LYS A 75 -0.65 3.81 -15.62
CA LYS A 75 0.50 4.64 -15.99
C LYS A 75 0.81 5.57 -14.82
N LEU A 76 1.92 5.31 -14.13
CA LEU A 76 2.47 6.28 -13.18
C LEU A 76 3.04 7.43 -14.01
N ASN A 77 2.41 8.60 -13.92
CA ASN A 77 3.02 9.81 -14.45
C ASN A 77 4.26 10.09 -13.59
N HIS A 78 5.45 9.88 -14.15
CA HIS A 78 6.69 10.37 -13.57
C HIS A 78 6.62 11.90 -13.61
N ARG A 79 6.39 12.53 -12.47
CA ARG A 79 6.58 13.97 -12.29
C ARG A 79 7.82 14.19 -11.45
#